data_AF-A0A1F2W7Z2-F1
#
_entry.id   AF-A0A1F2W7Z2-F1
#
_cell.length_a   1.000
_cell.length_b   1.000
_cell.length_c   1.000
_cell.angle_alpha   90.00
_cell.angle_beta   90.00
_cell.angle_gamma   90.00
#
_symmetry.space_group_name_H-M   'P 1'
#
loop_
_entity.id
_entity.type
_entity.pdbx_description
1 polymer ?
#
loop_
_entity_poly.entity_id
_entity_poly.type
_entity_poly.pdbx_seq_one_letter_code
_entity_poly.pdbx_strand_id
1 'polypeptide(L)' 'MNIVVGESQTISSVTAYYSDTSSAEINLSNCNYFPVNTSYVTVNNNGTITAIAEVKSAIIVSYVEGGIVRTDIVDVRCYK' A
#
# COMPACT_ATOMS: atom_id res chain seq x y z
N MET A 1 -7.98 -1.75 -4.53
CA MET A 1 -7.25 -2.79 -5.27
C MET A 1 -8.02 -4.11 -5.21
N ASN A 2 -8.16 -4.86 -6.30
CA ASN A 2 -8.83 -6.17 -6.32
C ASN A 2 -7.81 -7.25 -6.71
N ILE A 3 -7.65 -8.30 -5.91
CA ILE A 3 -6.65 -9.36 -6.12
C ILE A 3 -7.31 -10.74 -6.00
N VAL A 4 -7.04 -11.64 -6.95
CA VAL A 4 -7.49 -13.03 -6.85
C VAL A 4 -6.68 -13.75 -5.78
N VAL A 5 -7.30 -14.60 -4.96
CA VAL A 5 -6.60 -15.40 -3.93
C VAL A 5 -5.51 -16.25 -4.59
N GLY A 6 -4.27 -16.14 -4.08
CA GLY A 6 -3.07 -16.75 -4.67
C GLY A 6 -2.28 -15.82 -5.60
N GLU A 7 -2.91 -14.76 -6.12
CA GLU A 7 -2.27 -13.78 -6.99
C GLU A 7 -1.69 -12.60 -6.21
N SER A 8 -0.89 -11.79 -6.91
CA SER A 8 -0.26 -10.60 -6.36
C SER A 8 -0.46 -9.36 -7.23
N GLN A 9 -0.47 -8.19 -6.59
CA GLN A 9 -0.36 -6.88 -7.25
C GLN A 9 0.63 -6.01 -6.51
N THR A 10 1.35 -5.16 -7.23
CA THR A 10 2.37 -4.27 -6.66
C THR A 10 1.91 -2.83 -6.74
N ILE A 11 2.14 -2.07 -5.67
CA ILE A 11 2.01 -0.61 -5.69
C ILE A 11 3.11 -0.06 -6.61
N SER A 12 2.72 0.50 -7.75
CA SER A 12 3.67 0.98 -8.77
C SER A 12 4.11 2.43 -8.58
N SER A 13 3.35 3.23 -7.83
CA SER A 13 3.66 4.63 -7.56
C SER A 13 2.99 5.11 -6.26
N VAL A 14 3.61 6.08 -5.61
CA VAL A 14 3.04 6.85 -4.51
C VAL A 14 3.22 8.32 -4.85
N THR A 15 2.13 9.08 -4.88
CA THR A 15 2.16 10.51 -5.21
C THR A 15 1.65 11.31 -4.02
N ALA A 16 2.46 12.24 -3.53
CA ALA A 16 2.07 13.19 -2.51
C ALA A 16 1.43 14.42 -3.17
N TYR A 17 0.30 14.88 -2.63
CA TYR A 17 -0.38 16.11 -3.06
C TYR A 17 -0.35 17.13 -1.92
N TYR A 18 0.09 18.34 -2.24
CA TYR A 18 0.32 19.39 -1.26
C TYR A 18 -0.72 20.51 -1.34
N SER A 19 -0.83 21.31 -0.29
CA SER A 19 -1.81 22.40 -0.19
C SER A 19 -1.59 23.53 -1.19
N ASP A 20 -0.36 23.68 -1.70
CA ASP A 20 -0.02 24.64 -2.76
C ASP A 20 -0.35 24.12 -4.16
N THR A 21 -1.12 23.03 -4.26
CA THR A 21 -1.53 22.33 -5.49
C THR A 21 -0.42 21.59 -6.23
N SER A 22 0.82 21.64 -5.74
CA SER A 22 1.90 20.84 -6.29
C SER A 22 1.76 19.35 -5.91
N SER A 23 2.50 18.49 -6.61
CA SER A 23 2.61 17.08 -6.27
C SER A 23 4.02 16.58 -6.51
N ALA A 24 4.41 15.53 -5.78
CA ALA A 24 5.69 14.88 -5.94
C ALA A 24 5.53 13.36 -5.95
N GLU A 25 6.33 12.69 -6.79
CA GLU A 25 6.45 11.24 -6.76
C GLU A 25 7.38 10.84 -5.61
N ILE A 26 6.87 9.97 -4.74
CA ILE A 26 7.63 9.42 -3.61
C ILE A 26 8.32 8.15 -4.08
N ASN A 27 9.64 8.10 -3.91
CA ASN A 27 10.41 6.89 -4.21
C ASN A 27 9.89 5.74 -3.33
N LEU A 28 9.47 4.64 -3.97
CA LEU A 28 8.91 3.46 -3.29
C LEU A 28 9.86 2.84 -2.26
N SER A 29 11.18 3.03 -2.40
CA SER A 29 12.17 2.59 -1.40
C SER A 29 12.10 3.37 -0.09
N ASN A 30 11.47 4.54 -0.08
CA ASN A 30 11.26 5.36 1.12
C ASN A 30 9.93 5.02 1.82
N CYS A 31 9.11 4.17 1.20
CA CYS A 31 7.82 3.76 1.73
C CYS A 31 7.94 2.51 2.59
N ASN A 32 7.14 2.46 3.65
CA ASN A 32 6.89 1.26 4.45
C ASN A 32 5.45 0.80 4.23
N TYR A 33 5.26 -0.51 4.17
CA TYR A 33 3.97 -1.13 3.88
C TYR A 33 3.57 -2.06 5.03
N PHE A 34 2.37 -1.88 5.57
CA PHE A 34 1.87 -2.66 6.70
C PHE A 34 0.50 -3.23 6.39
N PRO A 35 0.33 -4.56 6.35
CA PRO A 35 -0.99 -5.14 6.19
C PRO A 35 -1.76 -5.01 7.51
N VAL A 36 -3.01 -4.57 7.45
CA VAL A 36 -3.87 -4.47 8.66
C VAL A 36 -4.13 -5.85 9.26
N ASN A 37 -4.19 -6.89 8.42
CA ASN A 37 -4.35 -8.27 8.87
C ASN A 37 -3.59 -9.25 7.98
N THR A 38 -2.56 -9.88 8.55
CA THR A 38 -1.66 -10.83 7.87
C THR A 38 -2.30 -12.18 7.57
N SER A 39 -3.45 -12.51 8.16
CA SER A 39 -4.17 -13.76 7.88
C SER A 39 -4.83 -13.77 6.50
N TYR A 40 -5.00 -12.60 5.87
CA TYR A 40 -5.70 -12.46 4.59
C TYR A 40 -4.85 -11.88 3.46
N VAL A 41 -3.87 -11.03 3.80
CA VAL A 41 -2.96 -10.41 2.84
C VAL A 41 -1.56 -10.32 3.43
N THR A 42 -0.55 -10.52 2.60
CA THR A 42 0.84 -10.17 2.92
C THR A 42 1.31 -9.05 2.01
N VAL A 43 2.22 -8.21 2.50
CA VAL A 43 2.91 -7.22 1.68
C VAL A 43 4.40 -7.28 1.99
N ASN A 44 5.23 -7.18 0.95
CA ASN A 44 6.69 -7.12 1.11
C ASN A 44 7.22 -5.67 1.08
N ASN A 45 8.52 -5.51 1.28
CA ASN A 45 9.18 -4.19 1.31
C ASN A 45 9.15 -3.45 -0.04
N ASN A 46 8.79 -4.12 -1.14
CA ASN A 46 8.64 -3.51 -2.46
C ASN A 46 7.19 -3.11 -2.75
N GLY A 47 6.28 -3.25 -1.78
CA GLY A 47 4.86 -2.94 -1.96
C GLY A 47 4.11 -4.00 -2.79
N THR A 48 4.66 -5.21 -2.96
CA THR A 48 3.93 -6.33 -3.58
C THR A 48 3.02 -6.97 -2.55
N ILE A 49 1.72 -6.94 -2.85
CA ILE A 49 0.63 -7.44 -2.01
C ILE A 49 0.16 -8.78 -2.59
N THR A 50 0.11 -9.82 -1.76
CA THR A 50 -0.38 -11.15 -2.14
C THR A 50 -1.65 -11.48 -1.36
N ALA A 51 -2.67 -11.97 -2.04
CA ALA A 51 -3.93 -12.37 -1.43
C ALA A 51 -3.87 -13.81 -0.92
N ILE A 52 -4.22 -14.01 0.37
CA ILE A 52 -4.21 -15.32 1.04
C ILE A 52 -5.62 -15.91 1.11
N ALA A 53 -6.63 -15.07 1.40
CA ALA A 53 -8.02 -15.51 1.54
C ALA A 53 -9.02 -14.40 1.16
N GLU A 54 -10.25 -14.79 0.83
CA GLU A 54 -11.31 -13.86 0.41
C GLU A 54 -11.74 -12.96 1.57
N VAL A 55 -11.54 -11.64 1.41
CA VAL A 55 -11.88 -10.63 2.42
C VAL A 55 -11.80 -9.22 1.82
N LYS A 56 -12.36 -8.24 2.53
CA LYS A 56 -11.92 -6.84 2.42
C LYS A 56 -10.87 -6.56 3.51
N SER A 57 -9.67 -6.18 3.11
CA SER A 57 -8.55 -5.81 3.97
C SER A 57 -7.99 -4.45 3.54
N ALA A 58 -6.92 -4.01 4.19
CA ALA A 58 -6.22 -2.78 3.84
C ALA A 58 -4.72 -2.90 4.08
N ILE A 59 -3.95 -2.11 3.32
CA ILE A 59 -2.53 -1.87 3.54
C ILE A 59 -2.33 -0.41 3.94
N ILE A 60 -1.63 -0.18 5.05
CA ILE A 60 -1.17 1.15 5.44
C ILE A 60 0.17 1.39 4.74
N VAL A 61 0.22 2.46 3.95
CA VAL A 61 1.45 2.95 3.31
C VAL A 61 1.92 4.15 4.11
N SER A 62 3.23 4.22 4.41
CA SER A 62 3.80 5.37 5.12
C SER A 62 5.16 5.77 4.57
N TYR A 63 5.48 7.06 4.64
CA TYR A 63 6.81 7.60 4.33
C TYR A 63 7.11 8.79 5.24
N VAL A 64 8.38 9.22 5.27
CA VAL A 64 8.83 10.37 6.07
C VAL A 64 9.27 11.49 5.13
N GLU A 65 8.76 12.69 5.37
CA GLU A 65 9.15 13.90 4.66
C GLU A 65 9.27 15.05 5.64
N GLY A 66 10.41 15.75 5.63
CA GLY A 66 10.68 16.85 6.57
C GLY A 66 10.62 16.44 8.05
N GLY A 67 10.86 15.16 8.35
CA GLY A 67 10.74 14.60 9.71
C GLY A 67 9.31 14.27 10.15
N ILE A 68 8.31 14.42 9.28
CA ILE A 68 6.91 14.11 9.54
C ILE A 68 6.57 12.78 8.88
N VAL A 69 5.92 11.87 9.63
CA VAL A 69 5.35 10.64 9.09
C VAL A 69 4.05 10.96 8.35
N ARG A 70 3.97 10.58 7.09
CA ARG A 70 2.78 10.65 6.24
C ARG A 70 2.24 9.23 6.05
N THR A 71 0.93 9.09 6.03
CA THR A 71 0.27 7.78 5.87
C THR A 71 -0.88 7.87 4.88
N ASP A 72 -1.11 6.78 4.16
CA ASP A 72 -2.30 6.56 3.34
C ASP A 72 -2.76 5.10 3.46
N ILE A 73 -4.00 4.83 3.04
CA ILE A 73 -4.62 3.51 3.13
C ILE A 73 -4.98 3.02 1.72
N VAL A 74 -4.46 1.84 1.37
CA VAL A 74 -4.86 1.12 0.16
C VAL A 74 -5.88 0.06 0.56
N ASP A 75 -7.14 0.26 0.18
CA ASP A 75 -8.17 -0.76 0.29
C ASP A 75 -7.87 -1.94 -0.63
N VAL A 76 -7.90 -3.15 -0.08
CA VAL A 76 -7.66 -4.41 -0.81
C VAL A 76 -8.88 -5.30 -0.70
N ARG A 77 -9.37 -5.78 -1.84
CA ARG A 77 -10.43 -6.78 -1.91
C ARG A 77 -9.88 -8.04 -2.53
N CYS A 78 -9.81 -9.09 -1.71
CA CYS A 78 -9.43 -10.41 -2.14
C CYS A 78 -10.67 -11.20 -2.54
N TYR A 79 -10.61 -11.89 -3.67
CA TYR A 79 -11.73 -12.69 -4.21
C TYR A 79 -11.21 -13.94 -4.91
N LYS A 80 -12.10 -14.88 -5.22
CA LYS A 80 -11.79 -16.08 -6.00
C LYS A 80 -12.33 -15.97 -7.42
#